data_AF-A0A9X4HXM9-F1
#
_entry.id   AF-A0A9X4HXM9-F1
#
_cell.length_a   1.000
_cell.length_b   1.000
_cell.length_c   1.000
_cell.angle_alpha   90.00
_cell.angle_beta   90.00
_cell.angle_gamma   90.00
#
_symmetry.space_group_name_H-M   'P 1'
#
loop_
_entity.id
_entity.type
_entity.pdbx_description
1 polymer ?
#
loop_
_entity_poly.entity_id
_entity_poly.type
_entity_poly.pdbx_seq_one_letter_code
_entity_poly.pdbx_strand_id
1 'polypeptide(L)'
;MTDLIEVRVSNLIGAALDWAVAMATEAAELKIGEQGIVCIYETPEGGCWTNIYQPSTDWSQGGLLIDTYHGGLHYEAHLADANFRYSSGPGRTGFWCYGPTALIAFCRGLVKAKLGDTVQVPKELMP
;
A
#
# COMPACT_ATOMS: atom_id res chain seq x y z
N MET A 1 -4.01 -22.61 -1.75
CA MET A 1 -5.03 -21.69 -2.29
C MET A 1 -5.22 -20.65 -1.21
N THR A 2 -4.82 -19.41 -1.46
CA THR A 2 -4.84 -18.35 -0.45
C THR A 2 -6.30 -17.94 -0.19
N ASP A 3 -6.73 -17.98 1.08
CA ASP A 3 -8.07 -17.54 1.47
C ASP A 3 -8.11 -16.01 1.47
N LEU A 4 -9.00 -15.42 0.67
CA LEU A 4 -9.13 -13.97 0.51
C LEU A 4 -10.33 -13.46 1.31
N ILE A 5 -10.14 -12.34 2.00
CA ILE A 5 -11.20 -11.64 2.73
C ILE A 5 -11.36 -10.21 2.24
N GLU A 6 -12.59 -9.71 2.27
CA GLU A 6 -12.87 -8.30 1.97
C GLU A 6 -12.55 -7.43 3.18
N VAL A 7 -11.72 -6.40 2.98
CA VAL A 7 -11.32 -5.46 4.04
C VAL A 7 -11.47 -4.02 3.55
N ARG A 8 -11.94 -3.12 4.44
CA ARG A 8 -11.96 -1.69 4.18
C ARG A 8 -10.54 -1.13 4.09
N VAL A 9 -10.27 -0.32 3.07
CA VAL A 9 -8.94 0.26 2.83
C VAL A 9 -8.42 1.07 4.03
N SER A 10 -9.31 1.75 4.75
CA SER A 10 -8.98 2.48 5.97
C SER A 10 -8.38 1.61 7.09
N ASN A 11 -8.64 0.30 7.06
CA ASN A 11 -8.21 -0.65 8.07
C ASN A 11 -6.92 -1.38 7.68
N LEU A 12 -6.46 -1.24 6.43
CA LEU A 12 -5.25 -1.92 5.95
C LEU A 12 -4.00 -1.29 6.58
N ILE A 13 -3.09 -2.15 7.02
CA ILE A 13 -1.75 -1.83 7.53
C ILE A 13 -0.78 -2.95 7.17
N GLY A 14 0.53 -2.67 7.23
CA GLY A 14 1.59 -3.65 7.03
C GLY A 14 1.43 -4.44 5.73
N ALA A 15 1.71 -5.75 5.79
CA ALA A 15 1.71 -6.61 4.61
C ALA A 15 0.36 -6.67 3.88
N ALA A 16 -0.78 -6.55 4.58
CA ALA A 16 -2.09 -6.47 3.92
C ALA A 16 -2.26 -5.17 3.10
N LEU A 17 -1.72 -4.05 3.58
CA LEU A 17 -1.70 -2.80 2.82
C LEU A 17 -0.74 -2.90 1.64
N ASP A 18 0.46 -3.42 1.86
CA ASP A 18 1.46 -3.61 0.81
C ASP A 18 0.93 -4.52 -0.32
N TRP A 19 0.16 -5.54 0.03
CA TRP A 19 -0.50 -6.44 -0.94
C TRP A 19 -1.50 -5.66 -1.78
N ALA A 20 -2.35 -4.88 -1.13
CA ALA A 20 -3.34 -4.07 -1.82
C ALA A 20 -2.69 -3.02 -2.73
N VAL A 21 -1.55 -2.45 -2.32
CA VAL A 21 -0.77 -1.53 -3.17
C VAL A 21 -0.25 -2.27 -4.40
N ALA A 22 0.32 -3.46 -4.23
CA ALA A 22 0.83 -4.25 -5.34
C ALA A 22 -0.28 -4.59 -6.37
N MET A 23 -1.48 -4.91 -5.88
CA MET A 23 -2.67 -5.08 -6.73
C MET A 23 -3.07 -3.78 -7.43
N ALA A 24 -3.05 -2.64 -6.73
CA ALA A 24 -3.39 -1.33 -7.28
C ALA A 24 -2.39 -0.84 -8.36
N THR A 25 -1.15 -1.32 -8.30
CA THR A 25 -0.09 -1.07 -9.28
C THR A 25 0.00 -2.13 -10.37
N GLU A 26 -0.94 -3.09 -10.41
CA GLU A 26 -1.00 -4.16 -11.42
C GLU A 26 0.30 -4.99 -11.47
N ALA A 27 0.85 -5.33 -10.30
CA ALA A 27 2.03 -6.20 -10.20
C ALA A 27 1.80 -7.55 -10.90
N ALA A 28 2.80 -8.02 -11.64
CA ALA A 28 2.65 -9.13 -12.59
C ALA A 28 2.52 -10.49 -11.89
N GLU A 29 3.31 -10.73 -10.84
CA GLU A 29 3.20 -11.90 -9.99
C GLU A 29 3.43 -11.53 -8.53
N LEU A 30 2.50 -11.93 -7.65
CA LEU A 30 2.58 -11.74 -6.20
C LEU A 30 2.88 -13.04 -5.49
N LYS A 31 3.94 -13.06 -4.68
CA LYS A 31 4.29 -14.19 -3.81
C LYS A 31 4.42 -13.72 -2.36
N ILE A 32 3.81 -14.46 -1.45
CA ILE A 32 3.89 -14.24 -0.01
C ILE A 32 5.02 -15.13 0.52
N GLY A 33 6.02 -14.50 1.13
CA GLY A 33 7.10 -15.15 1.84
C GLY A 33 6.95 -14.97 3.36
N GLU A 34 7.87 -15.55 4.13
CA GLU A 34 7.82 -15.51 5.61
C GLU A 34 7.82 -14.09 6.19
N GLN A 35 8.37 -13.11 5.46
CA GLN A 35 8.58 -11.74 5.94
C GLN A 35 7.66 -10.72 5.27
N GLY A 36 6.74 -11.15 4.40
CA GLY A 36 5.85 -10.27 3.64
C GLY A 36 5.80 -10.61 2.16
N ILE A 37 5.51 -9.62 1.31
CA ILE A 37 5.42 -9.81 -0.14
C ILE A 37 6.81 -9.79 -0.72
N VAL A 38 7.19 -10.83 -1.46
CA VAL A 38 8.58 -11.02 -1.94
C VAL A 38 8.68 -11.13 -3.45
N CYS A 39 7.60 -10.82 -4.17
CA CYS A 39 7.66 -10.71 -5.62
C CYS A 39 6.58 -9.79 -6.16
N ILE A 40 6.94 -8.87 -7.06
CA ILE A 40 6.02 -8.04 -7.85
C ILE A 40 6.34 -8.05 -9.36
N TYR A 41 7.56 -8.48 -9.77
CA TYR A 41 8.00 -8.60 -11.16
C TYR A 41 8.91 -9.84 -11.35
N GLU A 42 8.66 -10.64 -12.40
CA GLU A 42 9.59 -11.69 -12.83
C GLU A 42 10.75 -11.11 -13.64
N THR A 43 11.96 -11.62 -13.43
CA THR A 43 13.10 -11.31 -14.28
C THR A 43 13.03 -12.09 -15.59
N PRO A 44 13.50 -11.55 -16.72
CA PRO A 44 13.55 -12.26 -18.01
C PRO A 44 14.29 -13.61 -17.97
N GLU A 45 15.18 -13.81 -17.01
CA GLU A 45 16.02 -14.99 -16.82
C GLU A 45 15.38 -16.08 -15.94
N GLY A 46 14.16 -15.84 -15.45
CA GLY A 46 13.52 -16.69 -14.43
C GLY A 46 14.09 -16.40 -13.05
N GLY A 47 13.29 -15.76 -12.21
CA GLY A 47 13.74 -15.25 -10.91
C GLY A 47 12.87 -14.09 -10.46
N CYS A 48 12.98 -13.75 -9.18
CA CYS A 48 12.27 -12.61 -8.63
C CYS A 48 13.27 -11.52 -8.23
N TRP A 49 13.08 -10.30 -8.74
CA TRP A 49 13.91 -9.16 -8.36
C TRP A 49 13.14 -8.26 -7.39
N THR A 50 12.97 -8.70 -6.14
CA THR A 50 12.60 -7.79 -5.05
C THR A 50 13.20 -8.25 -3.73
N ASN A 51 13.80 -7.31 -2.99
CA ASN A 51 13.74 -7.33 -1.53
C ASN A 51 12.25 -7.22 -1.11
N ILE A 52 11.90 -7.56 0.12
CA ILE A 52 10.51 -7.49 0.62
C ILE A 52 9.82 -6.20 0.13
N TYR A 53 8.67 -6.34 -0.54
CA TYR A 53 7.85 -5.24 -1.01
C TYR A 53 7.02 -4.68 0.14
N GLN A 54 7.39 -3.48 0.60
CA GLN A 54 6.85 -2.83 1.78
C GLN A 54 6.65 -1.32 1.56
N PRO A 55 5.94 -0.88 0.50
CA PRO A 55 5.78 0.54 0.18
C PRO A 55 5.11 1.35 1.30
N SER A 56 4.39 0.70 2.22
CA SER A 56 3.79 1.38 3.38
C SER A 56 4.80 1.74 4.48
N THR A 57 6.02 1.20 4.45
CA THR A 57 7.07 1.43 5.47
C THR A 57 8.46 1.75 4.91
N ASP A 58 8.77 1.34 3.67
CA ASP A 58 10.05 1.59 3.00
C ASP A 58 9.94 2.78 2.05
N TRP A 59 10.62 3.88 2.39
CA TRP A 59 10.64 5.10 1.58
C TRP A 59 11.27 4.92 0.21
N SER A 60 12.21 4.00 0.04
CA SER A 60 12.82 3.74 -1.27
C SER A 60 11.79 3.18 -2.27
N GLN A 61 10.73 2.55 -1.76
CA GLN A 61 9.63 1.99 -2.56
C GLN A 61 8.45 2.97 -2.61
N GLY A 62 7.96 3.42 -1.45
CA GLY A 62 6.81 4.31 -1.36
C GLY A 62 7.06 5.70 -1.97
N GLY A 63 8.28 6.23 -1.85
CA GLY A 63 8.67 7.52 -2.44
C GLY A 63 8.55 7.53 -3.97
N LEU A 64 8.97 6.45 -4.63
CA LEU A 64 8.84 6.30 -6.08
C LEU A 64 7.37 6.30 -6.52
N LEU A 65 6.49 5.65 -5.75
CA LEU A 65 5.05 5.67 -6.02
C LEU A 65 4.46 7.08 -5.84
N ILE A 66 4.89 7.82 -4.82
CA ILE A 66 4.44 9.20 -4.60
C ILE A 66 4.76 10.06 -5.81
N ASP A 67 5.99 10.03 -6.32
CA ASP A 67 6.37 10.79 -7.51
C ASP A 67 5.61 10.32 -8.75
N THR A 68 5.51 8.99 -8.94
CA THR A 68 4.84 8.38 -10.10
C THR A 68 3.36 8.78 -10.18
N TYR A 69 2.68 8.85 -9.05
CA TYR A 69 1.26 9.22 -8.98
C TYR A 69 1.02 10.67 -8.55
N HIS A 70 2.05 11.52 -8.60
CA HIS A 70 1.99 12.95 -8.28
C HIS A 70 1.33 13.24 -6.91
N GLY A 71 1.69 12.43 -5.92
CA GLY A 71 1.08 12.42 -4.60
C GLY A 71 1.47 13.61 -3.73
N GLY A 72 0.54 14.03 -2.87
CA GLY A 72 0.80 15.01 -1.82
C GLY A 72 0.93 14.35 -0.45
N LEU A 73 1.80 14.89 0.41
CA LEU A 73 1.99 14.43 1.79
C LEU A 73 1.79 15.58 2.77
N HIS A 74 0.84 15.46 3.70
CA HIS A 74 0.57 16.52 4.68
C HIS A 74 0.62 15.95 6.09
N TYR A 75 1.27 16.70 6.98
CA TYR A 75 1.28 16.42 8.41
C TYR A 75 0.18 17.23 9.10
N GLU A 76 -0.70 16.54 9.81
CA GLU A 76 -1.87 17.10 10.45
C GLU A 76 -1.61 17.39 11.93
N ALA A 77 -0.87 18.49 12.18
CA ALA A 77 -0.41 18.87 13.52
C ALA A 77 -1.54 19.08 14.54
N HIS A 78 -2.76 19.30 14.08
CA HIS A 78 -3.93 19.58 14.91
C HIS A 78 -4.72 18.34 15.32
N LEU A 79 -4.42 17.16 14.75
CA LEU A 79 -5.12 15.92 15.09
C LEU A 79 -4.48 15.25 16.31
N ALA A 80 -5.29 14.99 17.33
CA ALA A 80 -4.85 14.38 18.58
C ALA A 80 -4.56 12.88 18.44
N ASP A 81 -5.28 12.19 17.54
CA ASP A 81 -5.13 10.76 17.33
C ASP A 81 -3.90 10.45 16.47
N ALA A 82 -2.97 9.68 17.03
CA ALA A 82 -1.75 9.26 16.37
C ALA A 82 -1.99 8.47 15.07
N ASN A 83 -3.15 7.83 14.93
CA ASN A 83 -3.52 7.05 13.74
C ASN A 83 -3.90 7.91 12.52
N PHE A 84 -4.09 9.22 12.71
CA PHE A 84 -4.55 10.13 11.66
C PHE A 84 -3.60 11.33 11.45
N ARG A 85 -2.35 11.25 11.93
CA ARG A 85 -1.37 12.36 11.88
C ARG A 85 -0.90 12.75 10.49
N TYR A 86 -1.16 11.93 9.49
CA TYR A 86 -0.85 12.25 8.10
C TYR A 86 -2.09 12.11 7.25
N SER A 87 -2.25 13.03 6.31
CA SER A 87 -3.19 12.93 5.21
C SER A 87 -2.38 12.88 3.91
N SER A 88 -2.79 12.01 2.99
CA SER A 88 -2.10 11.85 1.71
C SER A 88 -2.99 11.15 0.67
N GLY A 89 -2.63 11.30 -0.60
CA GLY A 89 -3.22 10.54 -1.69
C GLY A 89 -2.57 10.87 -3.04
N PRO A 90 -2.91 10.10 -4.09
CA PRO A 90 -2.49 10.40 -5.45
C PRO A 90 -3.02 11.75 -5.93
N GLY A 91 -2.28 12.41 -6.81
CA GLY A 91 -2.72 13.65 -7.42
C GLY A 91 -4.05 13.49 -8.16
N ARG A 92 -4.84 14.57 -8.21
CA ARG A 92 -6.10 14.66 -8.99
C ARG A 92 -7.24 13.72 -8.54
N THR A 93 -7.10 13.04 -7.42
CA THR A 93 -8.15 12.14 -6.88
C THR A 93 -9.29 12.89 -6.18
N GLY A 94 -9.07 14.14 -5.77
CA GLY A 94 -10.07 14.96 -5.07
C GLY A 94 -10.36 14.52 -3.63
N PHE A 95 -9.67 13.50 -3.12
CA PHE A 95 -9.79 13.02 -1.74
C PHE A 95 -8.42 12.65 -1.17
N TRP A 96 -8.36 12.61 0.15
CA TRP A 96 -7.16 12.27 0.91
C TRP A 96 -7.51 11.16 1.88
N CYS A 97 -6.60 10.21 2.07
CA CYS A 97 -6.69 9.19 3.11
C CYS A 97 -5.79 9.55 4.27
N TYR A 98 -6.15 9.08 5.45
CA TYR A 98 -5.38 9.30 6.67
C TYR A 98 -4.59 8.06 7.06
N GLY A 99 -3.49 8.30 7.79
CA GLY A 99 -2.70 7.25 8.40
C GLY A 99 -1.76 7.77 9.49
N PRO A 100 -1.17 6.85 10.27
CA PRO A 100 -0.19 7.18 11.29
C PRO A 100 1.14 7.64 10.70
N THR A 101 1.42 7.33 9.43
CA THR A 101 2.60 7.78 8.67
C THR A 101 2.18 8.26 7.29
N ALA A 102 3.03 9.10 6.67
CA ALA A 102 2.81 9.60 5.32
C ALA A 102 2.67 8.46 4.30
N LEU A 103 3.51 7.42 4.40
CA LEU A 103 3.47 6.27 3.49
C LEU A 103 2.19 5.45 3.64
N ILE A 104 1.73 5.19 4.87
CA ILE A 104 0.47 4.47 5.10
C ILE A 104 -0.71 5.28 4.55
N ALA A 105 -0.74 6.59 4.83
CA ALA A 105 -1.78 7.49 4.30
C ALA A 105 -1.80 7.48 2.76
N PHE A 106 -0.62 7.59 2.13
CA PHE A 106 -0.49 7.61 0.68
C PHE A 106 -0.92 6.27 0.06
N CYS A 107 -0.41 5.15 0.60
CA CYS A 107 -0.73 3.81 0.11
C CYS A 107 -2.23 3.52 0.19
N ARG A 108 -2.89 3.90 1.29
CA ARG A 108 -4.37 3.81 1.39
C ARG A 108 -5.07 4.67 0.35
N GLY A 109 -4.57 5.89 0.11
CA GLY A 109 -5.08 6.77 -0.94
C GLY A 109 -4.96 6.16 -2.33
N LEU A 110 -3.81 5.55 -2.64
CA LEU A 110 -3.54 4.89 -3.91
C LEU A 110 -4.46 3.69 -4.12
N VAL A 111 -4.56 2.81 -3.12
CA VAL A 111 -5.47 1.66 -3.15
C VAL A 111 -6.90 2.11 -3.34
N LYS A 112 -7.37 3.11 -2.58
CA LYS A 112 -8.72 3.64 -2.71
C LYS A 112 -9.01 4.22 -4.09
N ALA A 113 -8.04 4.93 -4.67
CA ALA A 113 -8.17 5.53 -6.00
C ALA A 113 -8.28 4.49 -7.12
N LYS A 114 -7.64 3.33 -6.95
CA LYS A 114 -7.56 2.28 -7.97
C LYS A 114 -8.60 1.17 -7.79
N LEU A 115 -8.86 0.77 -6.55
CA LEU A 115 -9.63 -0.43 -6.21
C LEU A 115 -10.93 -0.13 -5.45
N GLY A 116 -11.09 1.08 -4.90
CA GLY A 116 -12.29 1.50 -4.18
C GLY A 116 -12.18 1.41 -2.65
N ASP A 117 -13.31 1.47 -1.95
CA ASP A 117 -13.35 1.52 -0.48
C ASP A 117 -13.01 0.20 0.23
N THR A 118 -13.16 -0.92 -0.48
CA THR A 118 -12.83 -2.27 -0.03
C THR A 118 -11.95 -2.98 -1.04
N VAL A 119 -11.15 -3.95 -0.56
CA VAL A 119 -10.28 -4.77 -1.41
C VAL A 119 -10.18 -6.19 -0.83
N GLN A 120 -9.90 -7.15 -1.70
CA GLN A 120 -9.62 -8.53 -1.32
C GLN A 120 -8.14 -8.67 -0.91
N VAL A 121 -7.90 -9.15 0.32
CA VAL A 121 -6.56 -9.43 0.83
C VAL A 121 -6.47 -10.86 1.38
N PRO A 122 -5.30 -11.51 1.25
CA PRO A 122 -5.00 -12.76 1.93
C PRO A 122 -5.26 -12.66 3.43
N LYS A 123 -6.07 -13.58 3.95
CA LYS A 123 -6.39 -13.65 5.39
C LYS A 123 -5.14 -13.79 6.25
N GLU A 124 -4.12 -14.50 5.76
CA GLU A 124 -2.84 -14.70 6.45
C GLU A 124 -1.97 -13.44 6.57
N LEU A 125 -2.29 -12.38 5.81
CA LEU A 125 -1.59 -11.08 5.91
C LEU A 125 -2.27 -10.11 6.89
N MET A 126 -3.44 -10.49 7.41
CA MET A 126 -4.12 -9.69 8.42
C MET A 126 -3.49 -9.95 9.80
N PRO A 127 -3.29 -8.88 10.60
CA PRO A 127 -2.82 -9.02 11.98
C PRO A 127 -3.83 -9.71 12.90
#